data_AF-A0A9W8NTM3-F1
#
_entry.id   AF-A0A9W8NTM3-F1
#
_cell.length_a   1.000
_cell.length_b   1.000
_cell.length_c   1.000
_cell.angle_alpha   90.00
_cell.angle_beta   90.00
_cell.angle_gamma   90.00
#
_symmetry.space_group_name_H-M   'P 1'
#
loop_
_entity.id
_entity.type
_entity.pdbx_description
1 polymer ?
#
loop_
_entity_poly.entity_id
_entity_poly.type
_entity_poly.pdbx_seq_one_letter_code
_entity_poly.pdbx_strand_id
1 'polypeptide(L)'
;MANGPPTPPPTTDVEIQDEARMSDASALAVEASSDPASESTSNAAPQPPLSPPIQLQDPYQLIFPRIAELSSQKRWIELIDIAEMTEINASNDQQLSRLFVIVPLILAYLIQNDLPIAKLVLERLPIDIRMSPLISNLGSLTKAYSAGAYEQIYSKANALVNLVAQPEFQQPELAQVINAMVECFLSSFRDRTFLLLSRAYTSMTLSLAEMYFGLGADELLPIAARHGWAYDTSTKVLKPVPTNETASFFPPAASSLANFNFIAQSVSLLEM
;
A
#
# COMPACT_ATOMS: atom_id res chain seq x y z
N MET A 1 56.31 6.53 22.96
CA MET A 1 55.61 6.15 24.20
C MET A 1 54.18 5.84 23.83
N ALA A 2 53.75 4.62 24.19
CA ALA A 2 52.54 3.94 23.75
C ALA A 2 51.27 4.43 24.47
N ASN A 3 50.10 4.24 23.84
CA ASN A 3 48.94 3.52 24.40
C ASN A 3 47.73 3.67 23.47
N GLY A 4 47.43 2.61 22.70
CA GLY A 4 46.15 2.42 22.02
C GLY A 4 45.09 1.81 22.96
N PRO A 5 43.80 1.89 22.60
CA PRO A 5 42.71 1.36 23.42
C PRO A 5 42.66 -0.19 23.42
N PRO A 6 42.24 -0.82 24.53
CA PRO A 6 42.32 -2.25 24.73
C PRO A 6 41.25 -3.03 23.95
N THR A 7 41.68 -4.14 23.35
CA THR A 7 40.84 -5.20 22.79
C THR A 7 40.06 -5.94 23.88
N PRO A 8 38.81 -6.36 23.62
CA PRO A 8 38.04 -7.18 24.55
C PRO A 8 38.64 -8.59 24.71
N PRO A 9 38.42 -9.26 25.86
CA PRO A 9 39.00 -10.57 26.18
C PRO A 9 38.37 -11.72 25.35
N PRO A 10 39.07 -12.86 25.24
CA PRO A 10 38.60 -14.05 24.53
C PRO A 10 37.40 -14.69 25.24
N THR A 11 36.41 -15.09 24.43
CA THR A 11 35.26 -15.90 24.83
C THR A 11 35.74 -17.26 25.37
N THR A 12 35.20 -17.61 26.53
CA THR A 12 35.56 -18.72 27.40
C THR A 12 35.28 -20.09 26.74
N ASP A 13 36.15 -21.08 26.99
CA ASP A 13 36.08 -22.49 26.50
C ASP A 13 34.78 -23.25 26.82
N VAL A 14 33.86 -22.64 27.58
CA VAL A 14 32.54 -23.19 27.92
C VAL A 14 31.52 -22.96 26.78
N GLU A 15 31.73 -21.96 25.92
CA GLU A 15 30.80 -21.65 24.81
C GLU A 15 30.98 -22.59 23.60
N ILE A 16 32.13 -23.25 23.47
CA ILE A 16 32.44 -24.19 22.36
C ILE A 16 31.88 -25.61 22.62
N GLN A 17 31.56 -25.97 23.88
CA GLN A 17 31.09 -27.32 24.22
C GLN A 17 29.57 -27.53 24.09
N ASP A 18 28.77 -26.46 23.98
CA ASP A 18 27.32 -26.57 23.84
C ASP A 18 26.86 -26.72 22.38
N GLU A 19 27.72 -26.39 21.41
CA GLU A 19 27.42 -26.53 19.97
C GLU A 19 27.59 -27.97 19.44
N ALA A 20 28.21 -28.87 20.23
CA ALA A 20 28.44 -30.27 19.85
C ALA A 20 27.37 -31.27 20.32
N ARG A 21 26.30 -30.81 21.00
CA ARG A 21 25.31 -31.70 21.64
C ARG A 21 23.97 -31.83 20.91
N MET A 22 23.73 -31.10 19.82
CA MET A 22 22.45 -31.15 19.08
C MET A 22 22.55 -31.80 17.69
N SER A 23 23.69 -32.37 17.31
CA SER A 23 23.91 -32.89 15.94
C SER A 23 23.83 -34.41 15.78
N ASP A 24 23.52 -35.17 16.84
CA ASP A 24 23.49 -36.65 16.78
C ASP A 24 22.09 -37.22 17.10
N ALA A 25 21.21 -37.18 16.10
CA ALA A 25 20.01 -38.01 16.07
C ALA A 25 19.56 -38.30 14.63
N SER A 26 20.31 -39.14 13.91
CA SER A 26 19.80 -40.21 13.03
C SER A 26 20.81 -40.59 11.96
N ALA A 27 21.67 -41.56 12.29
CA ALA A 27 22.33 -42.40 11.29
C ALA A 27 22.35 -43.84 11.83
N LEU A 28 21.31 -44.61 11.51
CA LEU A 28 21.24 -46.05 11.73
C LEU A 28 21.28 -46.76 10.38
N ALA A 29 22.42 -47.41 10.10
CA ALA A 29 22.68 -48.38 9.04
C ALA A 29 24.10 -48.94 9.34
N VAL A 30 24.51 -50.21 9.34
CA VAL A 30 24.00 -51.57 9.00
C VAL A 30 24.93 -52.53 9.77
N GLU A 31 24.49 -53.69 10.27
CA GLU A 31 25.00 -55.06 9.92
C GLU A 31 24.83 -55.94 11.18
N ALA A 32 24.68 -57.26 11.18
CA ALA A 32 24.17 -58.28 10.27
C ALA A 32 24.23 -59.59 11.12
N SER A 33 23.17 -60.42 11.18
CA SER A 33 23.23 -61.84 11.63
C SER A 33 21.91 -62.58 11.38
N SER A 34 21.89 -63.33 10.26
CA SER A 34 21.39 -64.70 9.99
C SER A 34 20.18 -65.36 10.71
N ASP A 35 19.19 -65.75 9.87
CA ASP A 35 18.40 -67.02 9.76
C ASP A 35 17.30 -67.43 10.79
N PRO A 36 16.31 -68.29 10.43
CA PRO A 36 15.41 -68.27 9.26
C PRO A 36 13.89 -68.52 9.61
N ALA A 37 13.03 -68.37 8.60
CA ALA A 37 11.67 -68.94 8.43
C ALA A 37 10.50 -68.48 9.34
N SER A 38 9.55 -67.75 8.74
CA SER A 38 8.13 -68.13 8.69
C SER A 38 7.38 -67.27 7.68
N GLU A 39 6.82 -67.93 6.67
CA GLU A 39 5.86 -67.38 5.72
C GLU A 39 4.58 -66.98 6.45
N SER A 40 4.13 -65.74 6.26
CA SER A 40 2.78 -65.30 6.57
C SER A 40 2.39 -64.24 5.54
N THR A 41 1.80 -64.72 4.46
CA THR A 41 1.11 -63.95 3.44
C THR A 41 -0.10 -63.25 4.07
N SER A 42 0.09 -62.03 4.57
CA SER A 42 -1.03 -61.13 4.89
C SER A 42 -1.35 -60.28 3.68
N ASN A 43 -2.48 -60.58 3.08
CA ASN A 43 -3.07 -59.96 1.91
C ASN A 43 -3.45 -58.51 2.26
N ALA A 44 -2.55 -57.55 2.02
CA ALA A 44 -2.81 -56.14 2.23
C ALA A 44 -3.80 -55.64 1.16
N ALA A 45 -5.01 -55.29 1.59
CA ALA A 45 -6.00 -54.62 0.75
C ALA A 45 -5.40 -53.32 0.16
N PRO A 46 -5.66 -53.00 -1.12
CA PRO A 46 -5.19 -51.76 -1.73
C PRO A 46 -5.77 -50.56 -0.97
N GLN A 47 -4.91 -49.79 -0.32
CA GLN A 47 -5.28 -48.48 0.21
C GLN A 47 -5.79 -47.61 -0.95
N PRO A 48 -6.94 -46.94 -0.81
CA PRO A 48 -7.38 -45.97 -1.80
C PRO A 48 -6.33 -44.85 -1.93
N PRO A 49 -6.06 -44.36 -3.15
CA PRO A 49 -5.07 -43.32 -3.36
C PRO A 49 -5.40 -42.10 -2.48
N LEU A 50 -4.42 -41.66 -1.69
CA LEU A 50 -4.46 -40.41 -0.96
C LEU A 50 -4.83 -39.30 -1.95
N SER A 51 -5.99 -38.68 -1.75
CA SER A 51 -6.41 -37.50 -2.52
C SER A 51 -5.27 -36.47 -2.49
N PRO A 52 -4.88 -35.87 -3.63
CA PRO A 52 -3.86 -34.83 -3.63
C PRO A 52 -4.31 -33.67 -2.71
N PRO A 53 -3.37 -33.01 -2.02
CA PRO A 53 -3.69 -31.90 -1.14
C PRO A 53 -4.44 -30.81 -1.95
N ILE A 54 -5.61 -30.42 -1.45
CA ILE A 54 -6.38 -29.29 -2.01
C ILE A 54 -5.49 -28.06 -1.91
N GLN A 55 -4.96 -27.59 -3.03
CA GLN A 55 -4.23 -26.32 -3.09
C GLN A 55 -5.24 -25.20 -2.84
N LEU A 56 -5.28 -24.69 -1.60
CA LEU A 56 -6.04 -23.48 -1.29
C LEU A 56 -5.46 -22.35 -2.16
N GLN A 57 -6.25 -21.89 -3.14
CA GLN A 57 -5.87 -20.76 -3.97
C GLN A 57 -5.77 -19.50 -3.10
N ASP A 58 -4.72 -18.73 -3.31
CA ASP A 58 -4.47 -17.50 -2.59
C ASP A 58 -5.52 -16.43 -2.96
N PRO A 59 -6.36 -15.99 -2.00
CA PRO A 59 -7.47 -15.07 -2.29
C PRO A 59 -6.99 -13.73 -2.84
N TYR A 60 -5.80 -13.27 -2.43
CA TYR A 60 -5.25 -11.99 -2.88
C TYR A 60 -4.83 -12.03 -4.35
N GLN A 61 -4.29 -13.16 -4.81
CA GLN A 61 -3.94 -13.35 -6.22
C GLN A 61 -5.18 -13.52 -7.09
N LEU A 62 -6.21 -14.20 -6.57
CA LEU A 62 -7.46 -14.42 -7.29
C LEU A 62 -8.21 -13.12 -7.59
N ILE A 63 -8.23 -12.17 -6.64
CA ILE A 63 -8.94 -10.90 -6.84
C ILE A 63 -8.14 -9.88 -7.65
N PHE A 64 -6.81 -10.01 -7.70
CA PHE A 64 -5.94 -9.00 -8.27
C PHE A 64 -6.28 -8.58 -9.73
N PRO A 65 -6.61 -9.51 -10.65
CA PRO A 65 -7.03 -9.12 -12.00
C PRO A 65 -8.22 -8.17 -12.02
N ARG A 66 -9.17 -8.34 -11.08
CA ARG A 66 -10.33 -7.45 -10.96
C ARG A 66 -9.93 -6.06 -10.44
N ILE A 67 -8.99 -6.00 -9.49
CA ILE A 67 -8.43 -4.73 -9.00
C ILE A 67 -7.68 -4.01 -10.13
N ALA A 68 -6.90 -4.74 -10.93
CA ALA A 68 -6.19 -4.20 -12.09
C ALA A 68 -7.18 -3.63 -13.13
N GLU A 69 -8.27 -4.35 -13.41
CA GLU A 69 -9.34 -3.87 -14.30
C GLU A 69 -9.97 -2.57 -13.76
N LEU A 70 -10.41 -2.55 -12.51
CA LEU A 70 -11.06 -1.37 -11.90
C LEU A 70 -10.13 -0.16 -11.84
N SER A 71 -8.83 -0.38 -11.60
CA SER A 71 -7.84 0.69 -11.61
C SER A 71 -7.66 1.28 -13.01
N SER A 72 -7.64 0.46 -14.05
CA SER A 72 -7.58 0.93 -15.44
C SER A 72 -8.83 1.75 -15.86
N GLN A 73 -9.99 1.40 -15.31
CA GLN A 73 -11.26 2.10 -15.53
C GLN A 73 -11.44 3.32 -14.61
N LYS A 74 -10.49 3.59 -13.71
CA LYS A 74 -10.57 4.66 -12.69
C LYS A 74 -11.80 4.54 -11.77
N ARG A 75 -12.31 3.32 -11.56
CA ARG A 75 -13.47 3.04 -10.69
C ARG A 75 -13.01 2.83 -9.25
N TRP A 76 -12.52 3.90 -8.64
CA TRP A 76 -11.82 3.83 -7.35
C TRP A 76 -12.70 3.37 -6.18
N ILE A 77 -13.98 3.79 -6.14
CA ILE A 77 -14.90 3.40 -5.06
C ILE A 77 -15.12 1.89 -5.04
N GLU A 78 -15.42 1.31 -6.20
CA GLU A 78 -15.62 -0.14 -6.31
C GLU A 78 -14.33 -0.93 -6.08
N LEU A 79 -13.18 -0.36 -6.48
CA LEU A 79 -11.88 -0.94 -6.16
C LEU A 79 -11.67 -0.99 -4.64
N ILE A 80 -11.96 0.10 -3.94
CA ILE A 80 -11.89 0.17 -2.47
C ILE A 80 -12.81 -0.89 -1.85
N ASP A 81 -14.08 -0.93 -2.24
CA ASP A 81 -15.07 -1.89 -1.70
C ASP A 81 -14.59 -3.34 -1.86
N ILE A 82 -14.13 -3.72 -3.05
CA ILE A 82 -13.67 -5.08 -3.34
C ILE A 82 -12.38 -5.41 -2.56
N ALA A 83 -11.46 -4.46 -2.48
CA ALA A 83 -10.20 -4.65 -1.76
C ALA A 83 -10.44 -4.77 -0.25
N GLU A 84 -11.28 -3.91 0.34
CA GLU A 84 -11.69 -4.00 1.74
C GLU A 84 -12.39 -5.33 2.05
N MET A 85 -13.36 -5.73 1.22
CA MET A 85 -14.05 -7.01 1.40
C MET A 85 -13.09 -8.20 1.32
N THR A 86 -12.13 -8.18 0.39
CA THR A 86 -11.14 -9.25 0.28
C THR A 86 -10.28 -9.30 1.54
N GLU A 87 -9.85 -8.14 2.00
CA GLU A 87 -9.01 -7.99 3.18
C GLU A 87 -9.68 -8.46 4.47
N ILE A 88 -10.99 -8.25 4.61
CA ILE A 88 -11.76 -8.71 5.78
C ILE A 88 -11.99 -10.23 5.73
N ASN A 89 -12.20 -10.79 4.55
CA ASN A 89 -12.56 -12.20 4.39
C ASN A 89 -11.35 -13.14 4.30
N ALA A 90 -10.17 -12.62 3.97
CA ALA A 90 -8.95 -13.42 3.92
C ALA A 90 -8.54 -13.87 5.33
N SER A 91 -8.26 -15.17 5.49
CA SER A 91 -7.93 -15.75 6.80
C SER A 91 -6.43 -15.70 7.14
N ASN A 92 -5.59 -15.16 6.25
CA ASN A 92 -4.14 -15.19 6.39
C ASN A 92 -3.53 -13.79 6.21
N ASP A 93 -3.28 -13.14 7.34
CA ASP A 93 -2.80 -11.76 7.38
C ASP A 93 -1.31 -11.61 7.06
N GLN A 94 -0.53 -12.68 7.17
CA GLN A 94 0.93 -12.63 7.10
C GLN A 94 1.50 -12.86 5.68
N GLN A 95 0.66 -13.16 4.70
CA GLN A 95 1.14 -13.46 3.35
C GLN A 95 1.58 -12.20 2.59
N LEU A 96 2.72 -12.29 1.90
CA LEU A 96 3.23 -11.22 1.04
C LEU A 96 2.33 -10.94 -0.17
N SER A 97 1.52 -11.91 -0.61
CA SER A 97 0.52 -11.71 -1.67
C SER A 97 -0.57 -10.71 -1.29
N ARG A 98 -0.76 -10.42 0.01
CA ARG A 98 -1.62 -9.33 0.47
C ARG A 98 -1.25 -7.97 -0.14
N LEU A 99 0.00 -7.78 -0.59
CA LEU A 99 0.45 -6.59 -1.32
C LEU A 99 -0.33 -6.33 -2.61
N PHE A 100 -0.84 -7.38 -3.27
CA PHE A 100 -1.68 -7.24 -4.47
C PHE A 100 -2.99 -6.49 -4.20
N VAL A 101 -3.46 -6.48 -2.95
CA VAL A 101 -4.70 -5.80 -2.54
C VAL A 101 -4.39 -4.51 -1.80
N ILE A 102 -3.50 -4.57 -0.80
CA ILE A 102 -3.20 -3.43 0.08
C ILE A 102 -2.58 -2.24 -0.66
N VAL A 103 -1.67 -2.47 -1.61
CA VAL A 103 -0.99 -1.37 -2.30
C VAL A 103 -1.98 -0.59 -3.18
N PRO A 104 -2.77 -1.24 -4.06
CA PRO A 104 -3.85 -0.55 -4.79
C PRO A 104 -4.87 0.10 -3.87
N LEU A 105 -5.25 -0.54 -2.75
CA LEU A 105 -6.21 0.02 -1.79
C LEU A 105 -5.72 1.36 -1.21
N ILE A 106 -4.48 1.40 -0.72
CA ILE A 106 -3.90 2.64 -0.18
C ILE A 106 -3.83 3.72 -1.27
N LEU A 107 -3.33 3.38 -2.47
CA LEU A 107 -3.28 4.32 -3.59
C LEU A 107 -4.67 4.85 -3.95
N ALA A 108 -5.71 4.02 -3.93
CA ALA A 108 -7.08 4.44 -4.20
C ALA A 108 -7.59 5.45 -3.17
N TYR A 109 -7.31 5.26 -1.86
CA TYR A 109 -7.64 6.27 -0.86
C TYR A 109 -6.86 7.57 -1.06
N LEU A 110 -5.56 7.51 -1.41
CA LEU A 110 -4.80 8.71 -1.72
C LEU A 110 -5.38 9.44 -2.94
N ILE A 111 -5.79 8.70 -3.98
CA ILE A 111 -6.48 9.24 -5.15
C ILE A 111 -7.79 9.89 -4.73
N GLN A 112 -8.57 9.32 -3.81
CA GLN A 112 -9.83 9.89 -3.31
C GLN A 112 -9.65 10.99 -2.25
N ASN A 113 -8.41 11.28 -1.82
CA ASN A 113 -8.09 12.22 -0.73
C ASN A 113 -8.58 11.77 0.66
N ASP A 114 -8.78 10.47 0.88
CA ASP A 114 -9.16 9.87 2.17
C ASP A 114 -7.94 9.50 3.01
N LEU A 115 -7.16 10.52 3.37
CA LEU A 115 -5.89 10.37 4.09
C LEU A 115 -5.97 9.63 5.43
N PRO A 116 -6.99 9.84 6.30
CA PRO A 116 -7.08 9.13 7.57
C PRO A 116 -7.18 7.61 7.40
N ILE A 117 -7.95 7.16 6.42
CA ILE A 117 -8.16 5.74 6.17
C ILE A 117 -6.89 5.11 5.57
N ALA A 118 -6.23 5.79 4.62
CA ALA A 118 -4.96 5.35 4.08
C ALA A 118 -3.90 5.10 5.19
N LYS A 119 -3.82 6.00 6.17
CA LYS A 119 -2.94 5.84 7.34
C LYS A 119 -3.32 4.64 8.19
N LEU A 120 -4.61 4.49 8.49
CA LEU A 120 -5.12 3.38 9.29
C LEU A 120 -4.83 2.02 8.62
N VAL A 121 -4.88 1.95 7.28
CA VAL A 121 -4.50 0.73 6.54
C VAL A 121 -3.01 0.44 6.66
N LEU A 122 -2.13 1.44 6.63
CA LEU A 122 -0.69 1.23 6.85
C LEU A 122 -0.37 0.79 8.29
N GLU A 123 -1.06 1.39 9.28
CA GLU A 123 -0.81 1.14 10.70
C GLU A 123 -1.24 -0.26 11.15
N ARG A 124 -2.24 -0.87 10.50
CA ARG A 124 -2.70 -2.24 10.79
C ARG A 124 -1.87 -3.35 10.15
N LEU A 125 -0.94 -3.03 9.24
CA LEU A 125 -0.16 -4.08 8.56
C LEU A 125 0.78 -4.79 9.53
N PRO A 126 0.93 -6.13 9.43
CA PRO A 126 1.96 -6.86 10.14
C PRO A 126 3.35 -6.28 9.89
N ILE A 127 4.23 -6.45 10.88
CA ILE A 127 5.59 -5.88 10.85
C ILE A 127 6.36 -6.39 9.62
N ASP A 128 6.25 -7.67 9.29
CA ASP A 128 6.97 -8.31 8.18
C ASP A 128 6.63 -7.66 6.83
N ILE A 129 5.35 -7.41 6.59
CA ILE A 129 4.87 -6.75 5.37
C ILE A 129 5.27 -5.27 5.36
N ARG A 130 5.21 -4.62 6.53
CA ARG A 130 5.55 -3.19 6.68
C ARG A 130 7.03 -2.90 6.40
N MET A 131 7.91 -3.86 6.70
CA MET A 131 9.34 -3.74 6.40
C MET A 131 9.67 -3.88 4.91
N SER A 132 8.71 -4.27 4.06
CA SER A 132 8.88 -4.27 2.62
C SER A 132 9.25 -2.87 2.10
N PRO A 133 10.24 -2.75 1.18
CA PRO A 133 10.61 -1.46 0.60
C PRO A 133 9.43 -0.78 -0.12
N LEU A 134 8.50 -1.58 -0.67
CA LEU A 134 7.32 -1.09 -1.35
C LEU A 134 6.38 -0.35 -0.38
N ILE A 135 6.06 -0.98 0.74
CA ILE A 135 5.19 -0.39 1.77
C ILE A 135 5.87 0.79 2.46
N SER A 136 7.19 0.73 2.67
CA SER A 136 7.95 1.84 3.24
C SER A 136 7.92 3.10 2.35
N ASN A 137 8.08 2.94 1.03
CA ASN A 137 7.96 4.05 0.08
C ASN A 137 6.54 4.60 0.01
N LEU A 138 5.54 3.73 -0.03
CA LEU A 138 4.12 4.12 -0.01
C LEU A 138 3.73 4.84 1.28
N GLY A 139 4.24 4.38 2.43
CA GLY A 139 4.06 5.04 3.72
C GLY A 139 4.75 6.41 3.77
N SER A 140 5.93 6.54 3.16
CA SER A 140 6.63 7.82 3.03
C SER A 140 5.86 8.82 2.16
N LEU A 141 5.27 8.36 1.05
CA LEU A 141 4.38 9.16 0.21
C LEU A 141 3.14 9.61 0.98
N THR A 142 2.48 8.67 1.68
CA THR A 142 1.30 8.96 2.51
C THR A 142 1.61 9.99 3.60
N LYS A 143 2.78 9.86 4.24
CA LYS A 143 3.26 10.82 5.25
C LYS A 143 3.47 12.20 4.65
N ALA A 144 4.17 12.30 3.52
CA ALA A 144 4.42 13.57 2.82
C ALA A 144 3.11 14.25 2.42
N TYR A 145 2.15 13.48 1.89
CA TYR A 145 0.84 14.01 1.52
C TYR A 145 0.09 14.53 2.74
N SER A 146 0.09 13.78 3.84
CA SER A 146 -0.58 14.21 5.07
C SER A 146 0.06 15.41 5.77
N ALA A 147 1.35 15.65 5.54
CA ALA A 147 2.07 16.81 6.06
C ALA A 147 1.91 18.06 5.17
N GLY A 148 1.26 17.94 4.00
CA GLY A 148 1.20 19.02 3.02
C GLY A 148 2.57 19.38 2.43
N ALA A 149 3.50 18.43 2.39
CA ALA A 149 4.86 18.67 1.89
C ALA A 149 4.92 18.50 0.35
N TYR A 150 4.40 19.49 -0.39
CA TYR A 150 4.19 19.44 -1.84
C TYR A 150 5.41 18.96 -2.64
N GLU A 151 6.60 19.51 -2.40
CA GLU A 151 7.84 19.06 -3.07
C GLU A 151 8.16 17.58 -2.81
N GLN A 152 7.90 17.11 -1.59
CA GLN A 152 8.16 15.74 -1.20
C GLN A 152 7.19 14.77 -1.85
N ILE A 153 5.95 15.18 -2.13
CA ILE A 153 4.94 14.31 -2.74
C ILE A 153 5.42 13.81 -4.10
N TYR A 154 5.91 14.70 -4.96
CA TYR A 154 6.40 14.33 -6.30
C TYR A 154 7.65 13.45 -6.23
N SER A 155 8.62 13.79 -5.38
CA SER A 155 9.84 12.98 -5.24
C SER A 155 9.55 11.59 -4.64
N LYS A 156 8.62 11.47 -3.70
CA LYS A 156 8.20 10.17 -3.13
C LYS A 156 7.36 9.34 -4.10
N ALA A 157 6.50 9.97 -4.90
CA ALA A 157 5.77 9.30 -5.97
C ALA A 157 6.73 8.73 -7.04
N ASN A 158 7.72 9.53 -7.46
CA ASN A 158 8.75 9.06 -8.40
C ASN A 158 9.61 7.95 -7.79
N ALA A 159 9.95 8.02 -6.51
CA ALA A 159 10.68 6.95 -5.83
C ALA A 159 9.90 5.61 -5.86
N LEU A 160 8.58 5.67 -5.70
CA LEU A 160 7.71 4.49 -5.80
C LEU A 160 7.67 3.90 -7.22
N VAL A 161 7.53 4.75 -8.24
CA VAL A 161 7.58 4.33 -9.66
C VAL A 161 8.95 3.73 -10.01
N ASN A 162 10.03 4.39 -9.60
CA ASN A 162 11.39 3.91 -9.85
C ASN A 162 11.66 2.57 -9.16
N LEU A 163 11.11 2.35 -7.96
CA LEU A 163 11.25 1.08 -7.23
C LEU A 163 10.62 -0.08 -8.01
N VAL A 164 9.42 0.11 -8.56
CA VAL A 164 8.72 -0.96 -9.30
C VAL A 164 9.23 -1.15 -10.72
N ALA A 165 9.98 -0.17 -11.25
CA ALA A 165 10.65 -0.26 -12.54
C ALA A 165 11.98 -1.05 -12.48
N GLN A 166 12.47 -1.40 -11.29
CA GLN A 166 13.71 -2.16 -11.14
C GLN A 166 13.54 -3.59 -11.67
N PRO A 167 14.55 -4.16 -12.38
CA PRO A 167 14.52 -5.54 -12.85
C PRO A 167 14.32 -6.59 -11.74
N GLU A 168 14.73 -6.26 -10.51
CA GLU A 168 14.60 -7.12 -9.34
C GLU A 168 13.17 -7.18 -8.79
N PHE A 169 12.25 -6.34 -9.29
CA PHE A 169 10.87 -6.34 -8.85
C PHE A 169 10.11 -7.55 -9.43
N GLN A 170 9.78 -8.50 -8.56
CA GLN A 170 9.30 -9.83 -8.96
C GLN A 170 7.84 -9.87 -9.48
N GLN A 171 7.12 -8.75 -9.47
CA GLN A 171 5.67 -8.70 -9.71
C GLN A 171 5.31 -7.70 -10.82
N PRO A 172 5.55 -8.01 -12.10
CA PRO A 172 5.40 -7.04 -13.20
C PRO A 172 3.96 -6.52 -13.35
N GLU A 173 2.95 -7.34 -13.07
CA GLU A 173 1.55 -6.92 -13.16
C GLU A 173 1.20 -5.90 -12.06
N LEU A 174 1.70 -6.10 -10.83
CA LEU A 174 1.55 -5.13 -9.75
C LEU A 174 2.28 -3.83 -10.07
N ALA A 175 3.47 -3.90 -10.66
CA ALA A 175 4.21 -2.71 -11.09
C ALA A 175 3.41 -1.86 -12.07
N GLN A 176 2.75 -2.49 -13.05
CA GLN A 176 1.90 -1.78 -14.02
C GLN A 176 0.73 -1.05 -13.34
N VAL A 177 0.03 -1.74 -12.41
CA VAL A 177 -1.07 -1.13 -11.64
C VAL A 177 -0.57 0.04 -10.80
N ILE A 178 0.57 -0.13 -10.10
CA ILE A 178 1.16 0.94 -9.29
C ILE A 178 1.50 2.15 -10.14
N ASN A 179 2.15 1.97 -11.29
CA ASN A 179 2.53 3.07 -12.17
C ASN A 179 1.29 3.86 -12.64
N ALA A 180 0.26 3.16 -13.12
CA ALA A 180 -0.98 3.79 -13.57
C ALA A 180 -1.72 4.52 -12.44
N MET A 181 -1.77 3.93 -11.24
CA MET A 181 -2.44 4.55 -10.09
C MET A 181 -1.65 5.74 -9.53
N VAL A 182 -0.31 5.69 -9.53
CA VAL A 182 0.53 6.84 -9.11
C VAL A 182 0.36 8.01 -10.08
N GLU A 183 0.29 7.76 -11.39
CA GLU A 183 -0.02 8.80 -12.38
C GLU A 183 -1.40 9.43 -12.11
N CYS A 184 -2.42 8.60 -11.89
CA CYS A 184 -3.76 9.06 -11.55
C CYS A 184 -3.79 9.85 -10.22
N PHE A 185 -3.02 9.43 -9.22
CA PHE A 185 -2.85 10.14 -7.96
C PHE A 185 -2.25 11.53 -8.19
N LEU A 186 -1.14 11.63 -8.94
CA LEU A 186 -0.49 12.91 -9.21
C LEU A 186 -1.40 13.86 -10.02
N SER A 187 -2.15 13.34 -11.00
CA SER A 187 -3.15 14.14 -11.72
C SER A 187 -4.20 14.69 -10.75
N SER A 188 -4.82 13.81 -9.96
CA SER A 188 -5.89 14.21 -9.02
C SER A 188 -5.38 15.18 -7.94
N PHE A 189 -4.15 15.00 -7.49
CA PHE A 189 -3.47 15.89 -6.55
C PHE A 189 -3.24 17.28 -7.14
N ARG A 190 -2.76 17.36 -8.40
CA ARG A 190 -2.57 18.63 -9.09
C ARG A 190 -3.89 19.35 -9.34
N ASP A 191 -4.94 18.64 -9.73
CA ASP A 191 -6.28 19.22 -9.93
C ASP A 191 -6.82 19.87 -8.65
N ARG A 192 -6.69 19.17 -7.51
CA ARG A 192 -7.05 19.72 -6.19
C ARG A 192 -6.19 20.91 -5.81
N THR A 193 -4.89 20.84 -6.11
CA THR A 193 -3.95 21.94 -5.84
C THR A 193 -4.30 23.16 -6.68
N PHE A 194 -4.68 23.00 -7.95
CA PHE A 194 -5.18 24.08 -8.80
C PHE A 194 -6.41 24.73 -8.18
N LEU A 195 -7.39 23.94 -7.75
CA LEU A 195 -8.60 24.47 -7.12
C LEU A 195 -8.30 25.22 -5.81
N LEU A 196 -7.42 24.66 -4.98
CA LEU A 196 -6.99 25.28 -3.72
C LEU A 196 -6.30 26.61 -3.97
N LEU A 197 -5.29 26.63 -4.84
CA LEU A 197 -4.50 27.83 -5.13
C LEU A 197 -5.34 28.91 -5.83
N SER A 198 -6.28 28.52 -6.69
CA SER A 198 -7.24 29.44 -7.33
C SER A 198 -8.13 30.18 -6.33
N ARG A 199 -8.37 29.58 -5.16
CA ARG A 199 -9.15 30.19 -4.07
C ARG A 199 -8.29 30.93 -3.06
N ALA A 200 -7.09 30.42 -2.80
CA ALA A 200 -6.22 30.92 -1.74
C ALA A 200 -5.41 32.16 -2.16
N TYR A 201 -5.16 32.35 -3.45
CA TYR A 201 -4.28 33.40 -3.95
C TYR A 201 -4.94 34.26 -5.03
N THR A 202 -4.77 35.58 -4.91
CA THR A 202 -5.06 36.55 -5.98
C THR A 202 -3.87 36.71 -6.93
N SER A 203 -2.66 36.50 -6.43
CA SER A 203 -1.42 36.48 -7.20
C SER A 203 -0.37 35.60 -6.50
N MET A 204 0.51 34.98 -7.30
CA MET A 204 1.65 34.20 -6.80
C MET A 204 2.82 34.23 -7.78
N THR A 205 4.05 34.06 -7.29
CA THR A 205 5.22 33.95 -8.16
C THR A 205 5.21 32.63 -8.93
N LEU A 206 5.79 32.62 -10.13
CA LEU A 206 5.92 31.40 -10.93
C LEU A 206 6.68 30.30 -10.17
N SER A 207 7.78 30.64 -9.50
CA SER A 207 8.57 29.68 -8.71
C SER A 207 7.77 29.03 -7.57
N LEU A 208 6.86 29.77 -6.92
CA LEU A 208 5.99 29.19 -5.91
C LEU A 208 4.99 28.21 -6.52
N ALA A 209 4.46 28.53 -7.70
CA ALA A 209 3.56 27.62 -8.41
C ALA A 209 4.30 26.35 -8.89
N GLU A 210 5.52 26.48 -9.42
CA GLU A 210 6.37 25.34 -9.80
C GLU A 210 6.60 24.39 -8.61
N MET A 211 6.83 24.93 -7.40
CA MET A 211 6.93 24.15 -6.17
C MET A 211 5.67 23.35 -5.85
N TYR A 212 4.49 24.00 -5.93
CA TYR A 212 3.21 23.34 -5.64
C TYR A 212 2.86 22.25 -6.67
N PHE A 213 3.15 22.47 -7.95
CA PHE A 213 2.79 21.57 -9.04
C PHE A 213 3.85 20.53 -9.38
N GLY A 214 5.09 20.72 -8.92
CA GLY A 214 6.23 19.87 -9.28
C GLY A 214 6.47 19.84 -10.79
N LEU A 215 6.19 20.96 -11.47
CA LEU A 215 6.31 21.13 -12.92
C LEU A 215 7.17 22.36 -13.18
N GLY A 216 7.96 22.32 -14.26
CA GLY A 216 8.68 23.50 -14.73
C GLY A 216 7.75 24.48 -15.45
N ALA A 217 8.20 25.73 -15.60
CA ALA A 217 7.47 26.81 -16.27
C ALA A 217 6.91 26.41 -17.65
N ASP A 218 7.68 25.68 -18.45
CA ASP A 218 7.31 25.29 -19.81
C ASP A 218 6.07 24.38 -19.85
N GLU A 219 5.90 23.53 -18.83
CA GLU A 219 4.74 22.64 -18.70
C GLU A 219 3.61 23.30 -17.93
N LEU A 220 3.93 24.11 -16.93
CA LEU A 220 2.95 24.73 -16.04
C LEU A 220 2.17 25.86 -16.71
N LEU A 221 2.82 26.73 -17.48
CA LEU A 221 2.17 27.90 -18.08
C LEU A 221 1.02 27.53 -19.04
N PRO A 222 1.16 26.53 -19.95
CA PRO A 222 0.06 26.07 -20.78
C PRO A 222 -1.12 25.51 -19.97
N ILE A 223 -0.85 24.81 -18.87
CA ILE A 223 -1.88 24.25 -17.99
C ILE A 223 -2.61 25.38 -17.25
N ALA A 224 -1.85 26.30 -16.64
CA ALA A 224 -2.40 27.46 -15.96
C ALA A 224 -3.31 28.30 -16.88
N ALA A 225 -2.89 28.51 -18.14
CA ALA A 225 -3.70 29.21 -19.14
C ALA A 225 -5.01 28.49 -19.46
N ARG A 226 -5.02 27.14 -19.53
CA ARG A 226 -6.27 26.35 -19.70
C ARG A 226 -7.22 26.49 -18.52
N HIS A 227 -6.69 26.70 -17.32
CA HIS A 227 -7.46 27.02 -16.11
C HIS A 227 -7.82 28.51 -15.99
N GLY A 228 -7.55 29.32 -17.02
CA GLY A 228 -7.87 30.74 -17.06
C GLY A 228 -6.95 31.63 -16.23
N TRP A 229 -5.84 31.10 -15.70
CA TRP A 229 -4.87 31.91 -14.97
C TRP A 229 -4.12 32.83 -15.93
N ALA A 230 -3.95 34.10 -15.54
CA ALA A 230 -3.17 35.05 -16.31
C ALA A 230 -1.70 35.05 -15.85
N TYR A 231 -0.76 35.04 -16.79
CA TYR A 231 0.67 35.14 -16.51
C TYR A 231 1.22 36.50 -16.96
N ASP A 232 1.91 37.19 -16.06
CA ASP A 232 2.64 38.41 -16.37
C ASP A 232 4.13 38.09 -16.54
N THR A 233 4.63 38.20 -17.78
CA THR A 233 6.01 37.92 -18.14
C THR A 233 7.01 38.91 -17.53
N SER A 234 6.57 40.15 -17.26
CA SER A 234 7.44 41.19 -16.73
C SER A 234 7.76 40.97 -15.25
N THR A 235 6.76 40.53 -14.48
CA THR A 235 6.88 40.31 -13.03
C THR A 235 7.07 38.84 -12.67
N LYS A 236 6.91 37.92 -13.63
CA LYS A 236 6.89 36.45 -13.43
C LYS A 236 5.84 36.04 -12.40
N VAL A 237 4.67 36.68 -12.45
CA VAL A 237 3.54 36.44 -11.52
C VAL A 237 2.39 35.76 -12.26
N LEU A 238 1.84 34.73 -11.64
CA LEU A 238 0.57 34.12 -12.00
C LEU A 238 -0.56 34.76 -11.21
N LYS A 239 -1.70 34.98 -11.88
CA LYS A 239 -2.94 35.49 -11.30
C LYS A 239 -4.01 34.41 -11.45
N PRO A 240 -4.21 33.59 -10.40
CA PRO A 240 -5.26 32.59 -10.40
C PRO A 240 -6.63 33.23 -10.53
N VAL A 241 -7.56 32.51 -11.18
CA VAL A 241 -8.96 32.92 -11.27
C VAL A 241 -9.77 32.01 -10.37
N PRO A 242 -10.55 32.54 -9.41
CA PRO A 242 -11.39 31.73 -8.55
C PRO A 242 -12.38 30.91 -9.38
N THR A 243 -12.30 29.59 -9.30
CA THR A 243 -13.25 28.70 -9.94
C THR A 243 -14.57 28.77 -9.18
N ASN A 244 -15.65 29.20 -9.84
CA ASN A 244 -17.01 29.20 -9.31
C ASN A 244 -17.61 27.79 -9.13
N GLU A 245 -16.81 26.73 -9.22
CA GLU A 245 -17.24 25.42 -8.75
C GLU A 245 -17.61 25.56 -7.28
N THR A 246 -18.91 25.58 -7.02
CA THR A 246 -19.49 25.29 -5.71
C THR A 246 -18.84 24.00 -5.29
N ALA A 247 -17.87 24.10 -4.38
CA ALA A 247 -17.37 22.92 -3.71
C ALA A 247 -18.61 22.25 -3.14
N SER A 248 -18.95 21.09 -3.66
CA SER A 248 -19.80 20.14 -2.98
C SER A 248 -18.99 19.62 -1.78
N PHE A 249 -18.65 20.52 -0.86
CA PHE A 249 -18.68 20.17 0.54
C PHE A 249 -20.14 19.82 0.75
N PHE A 250 -20.49 18.55 0.56
CA PHE A 250 -21.52 17.98 1.40
C PHE A 250 -21.00 18.24 2.81
N PRO A 251 -21.57 19.17 3.59
CA PRO A 251 -21.30 19.16 5.01
C PRO A 251 -21.60 17.71 5.46
N PRO A 252 -20.74 17.07 6.29
CA PRO A 252 -21.08 15.78 6.86
C PRO A 252 -22.49 15.93 7.40
N ALA A 253 -23.43 15.15 6.86
CA ALA A 253 -24.86 15.40 6.97
C ALA A 253 -25.15 15.88 8.39
N ALA A 254 -25.33 17.20 8.55
CA ALA A 254 -25.58 17.75 9.88
C ALA A 254 -26.79 16.99 10.38
N SER A 255 -26.67 16.29 11.51
CA SER A 255 -27.73 15.48 12.09
C SER A 255 -29.03 16.25 11.98
N SER A 256 -29.84 15.90 10.99
CA SER A 256 -30.98 16.70 10.63
C SER A 256 -32.09 16.35 11.62
N LEU A 257 -33.00 17.29 11.86
CA LEU A 257 -34.20 17.02 12.65
C LEU A 257 -34.98 15.82 12.09
N ALA A 258 -34.81 15.51 10.78
CA ALA A 258 -35.34 14.31 10.15
C ALA A 258 -34.69 13.01 10.68
N ASN A 259 -33.36 12.98 10.87
CA ASN A 259 -32.69 11.83 11.50
C ASN A 259 -33.09 11.67 12.97
N PHE A 260 -33.23 12.77 13.72
CA PHE A 260 -33.75 12.72 15.10
C PHE A 260 -35.18 12.17 15.14
N ASN A 261 -36.08 12.67 14.29
CA ASN A 261 -37.46 12.18 14.22
C ASN A 261 -37.52 10.70 13.82
N PHE A 262 -36.69 10.27 12.87
CA PHE A 262 -36.62 8.87 12.49
C PHE A 262 -36.19 7.98 13.65
N ILE A 263 -35.13 8.36 14.38
CA ILE A 263 -34.65 7.58 15.54
C ILE A 263 -35.70 7.60 16.66
N ALA A 264 -36.29 8.76 16.97
CA ALA A 264 -37.32 8.89 18.01
C ALA A 264 -38.57 8.05 17.70
N GLN A 265 -39.01 8.03 16.44
CA GLN A 265 -40.13 7.20 16.00
C GLN A 265 -39.77 5.71 16.03
N SER A 266 -38.56 5.34 15.61
CA SER A 266 -38.09 3.95 15.61
C SER A 266 -38.03 3.37 17.02
N VAL A 267 -37.52 4.13 17.99
CA VAL A 267 -37.47 3.69 19.40
C VAL A 267 -38.88 3.60 19.99
N SER A 268 -39.77 4.54 19.70
CA SER A 268 -41.16 4.49 20.20
C SER A 268 -41.94 3.26 19.71
N LEU A 269 -41.59 2.72 18.54
CA LEU A 269 -42.22 1.52 17.98
C LEU A 269 -41.64 0.22 18.53
N LEU A 270 -40.45 0.24 19.14
CA LEU A 270 -39.84 -0.92 19.80
C LEU A 270 -40.23 -1.04 21.28
N GLU A 271 -40.73 0.04 21.89
CA GLU A 271 -41.17 0.07 23.30
C GLU A 271 -42.68 -0.21 23.50
N MET A 272 -43.40 -0.56 22.43
CA MET A 272 -44.79 -1.08 22.48
C MET A 272 -44.84 -2.56 22.11
#